data_AF-A0A6D0IMS3-F1
#
_entry.id   AF-A0A6D0IMS3-F1
#
_cell.length_a   1.000
_cell.length_b   1.000
_cell.length_c   1.000
_cell.angle_alpha   90.00
_cell.angle_beta   90.00
_cell.angle_gamma   90.00
#
_symmetry.space_group_name_H-M   'P 1'
#
loop_
_entity.id
_entity.type
_entity.pdbx_description
1 polymer ?
#
loop_
_entity_poly.entity_id
_entity_poly.type
_entity_poly.pdbx_seq_one_letter_code
_entity_poly.pdbx_strand_id
1 'polypeptide(L)'
;MEHQRKLFQQRGYSEDLLPKTQSQRTWKTFNYFTLWMGSVHNVPNYVMVGGFFILGLSTFSIMLAIILSAFFIAAVMVLNG
;
A
#
# COMPACT_ATOMS: atom_id res chain seq x y z
N MET A 1 -7.65 19.68 15.12
CA MET A 1 -6.94 18.39 15.30
C MET A 1 -6.87 17.98 16.77
N GLU A 2 -6.38 18.83 17.68
CA GLU A 2 -6.30 18.50 19.11
C GLU A 2 -7.66 18.27 19.79
N HIS A 3 -8.68 19.06 19.42
CA HIS A 3 -10.05 18.84 19.92
C HIS A 3 -10.57 17.43 19.56
N GLN A 4 -10.30 16.95 18.35
CA GLN A 4 -10.70 15.60 17.91
C GLN A 4 -9.95 14.50 18.68
N ARG A 5 -8.65 14.68 18.94
CA ARG A 5 -7.88 13.75 19.77
C ARG A 5 -8.45 13.63 21.20
N LYS A 6 -8.79 14.77 21.82
CA LYS A 6 -9.42 14.78 23.14
C LYS A 6 -10.77 14.05 23.15
N LEU A 7 -11.59 14.22 22.11
CA LEU A 7 -12.86 13.50 21.97
C LEU A 7 -12.64 11.97 21.87
N PHE A 8 -11.69 11.51 21.07
CA PHE A 8 -11.38 10.08 20.97
C PHE A 8 -10.79 9.52 22.27
N GLN A 9 -9.94 10.28 22.96
CA GLN A 9 -9.42 9.87 24.26
C GLN A 9 -10.53 9.75 25.31
N GLN A 10 -11.50 10.67 25.32
CA GLN A 10 -12.70 10.59 26.17
C GLN A 10 -13.59 9.37 25.84
N ARG A 11 -13.58 8.91 24.58
CA ARG A 11 -14.27 7.68 24.15
C ARG A 11 -13.50 6.39 24.49
N GLY A 12 -12.34 6.49 25.14
CA GLY A 12 -11.55 5.34 25.60
C GLY A 12 -10.55 4.80 24.58
N TYR A 13 -10.25 5.51 23.49
CA TYR A 13 -9.20 5.10 22.56
C TYR A 13 -7.80 5.29 23.18
N SER A 14 -6.91 4.31 23.00
CA SER A 14 -5.50 4.39 23.41
C SER A 14 -4.74 5.41 22.56
N GLU A 15 -3.63 5.95 23.09
CA GLU A 15 -2.82 6.96 22.41
C GLU A 15 -2.34 6.52 21.01
N ASP A 16 -2.04 5.23 20.81
CA ASP A 16 -1.56 4.68 19.54
C ASP A 16 -2.63 4.68 18.43
N LEU A 17 -3.91 4.67 18.83
CA LEU A 17 -5.06 4.70 17.92
C LEU A 17 -5.52 6.13 17.62
N LEU A 18 -5.00 7.13 18.35
CA LEU A 18 -5.42 8.51 18.15
C LEU A 18 -4.92 9.07 16.81
N PRO A 19 -5.69 9.94 16.14
CA PRO A 19 -5.31 10.52 14.86
C PRO A 19 -3.94 11.22 14.93
N LYS A 20 -3.04 10.89 14.00
CA LYS A 20 -1.69 11.50 13.95
C LYS A 20 -1.76 13.02 13.86
N THR A 21 -0.96 13.70 14.67
CA THR A 21 -0.78 15.16 14.60
C THR A 21 0.02 15.55 13.36
N GLN A 22 0.02 16.84 13.01
CA GLN A 22 0.78 17.31 11.86
C GLN A 22 2.30 17.09 12.03
N SER A 23 2.82 17.25 13.25
CA SER A 23 4.23 16.98 13.55
C SER A 23 4.60 15.49 13.45
N GLN A 24 3.64 14.58 13.62
CA GLN A 24 3.84 13.13 13.47
C GLN A 24 3.79 12.65 12.00
N ARG A 25 3.34 13.48 11.06
CA ARG A 25 3.28 13.16 9.62
C ARG A 25 4.61 13.43 8.94
N THR A 26 5.61 12.62 9.26
CA THR A 26 7.01 12.79 8.79
C THR A 26 7.29 12.11 7.44
N TRP A 27 6.37 11.27 6.96
CA TRP A 27 6.56 10.48 5.75
C TRP A 27 6.45 11.33 4.49
N LYS A 28 7.55 11.39 3.73
CA LYS A 28 7.61 11.90 2.35
C LYS A 28 7.29 10.81 1.34
N THR A 29 7.05 11.18 0.09
CA THR A 29 6.74 10.28 -1.04
C THR A 29 7.66 9.07 -1.14
N PHE A 30 8.97 9.25 -0.93
CA PHE A 30 9.92 8.14 -0.99
C PHE A 30 9.69 7.06 0.07
N ASN A 31 9.22 7.42 1.28
CA ASN A 31 8.92 6.43 2.33
C ASN A 31 7.74 5.53 1.91
N TYR A 32 6.74 6.12 1.26
CA TYR A 32 5.63 5.35 0.70
C TYR A 32 6.12 4.46 -0.43
N PHE A 33 6.97 4.97 -1.34
CA PHE A 33 7.56 4.15 -2.39
C PHE A 33 8.31 2.94 -1.85
N THR A 34 9.18 3.13 -0.84
CA THR A 34 9.94 2.01 -0.25
C THR A 34 9.02 1.01 0.47
N LEU A 35 7.98 1.48 1.16
CA LEU A 35 6.98 0.61 1.78
C LEU A 35 6.29 -0.27 0.71
N TRP A 36 5.87 0.34 -0.40
CA TRP A 36 5.23 -0.35 -1.51
C TRP A 36 6.12 -1.39 -2.18
N MET A 37 7.40 -1.05 -2.39
CA MET A 37 8.36 -2.02 -2.93
C MET A 37 8.47 -3.26 -2.05
N GLY A 38 8.44 -3.09 -0.72
CA GLY A 38 8.39 -4.21 0.23
C GLY A 38 7.16 -5.11 0.02
N SER A 39 5.97 -4.52 -0.13
CA SER A 39 4.74 -5.28 -0.37
C SER A 39 4.74 -6.03 -1.71
N VAL A 40 5.33 -5.46 -2.76
CA VAL A 40 5.39 -6.07 -4.11
C VAL A 40 6.34 -7.27 -4.15
N HIS A 41 7.43 -7.23 -3.39
CA HIS A 41 8.51 -8.22 -3.44
C HIS A 41 8.31 -9.31 -2.38
N ASN A 42 7.42 -10.26 -2.67
CA ASN A 42 7.08 -11.37 -1.77
C ASN A 42 7.04 -12.72 -2.49
N VAL A 43 7.13 -13.82 -1.73
CA VAL A 43 7.19 -15.20 -2.25
C VAL A 43 5.99 -15.55 -3.14
N PRO A 44 4.72 -15.32 -2.72
CA PRO A 44 3.56 -15.56 -3.58
C PRO A 44 3.65 -14.89 -4.96
N ASN A 45 4.09 -13.62 -5.02
CA ASN A 45 4.22 -12.90 -6.28
C ASN A 45 5.26 -13.54 -7.21
N TYR A 46 6.41 -13.96 -6.66
CA TYR A 46 7.42 -14.64 -7.47
C TYR A 46 6.95 -16.01 -7.96
N VAL A 47 6.24 -16.76 -7.11
CA VAL A 47 5.64 -18.05 -7.49
C VAL A 47 4.61 -17.86 -8.59
N MET A 48 3.78 -16.82 -8.52
CA MET A 48 2.81 -16.48 -9.57
C MET A 48 3.51 -16.19 -10.90
N VAL A 49 4.56 -15.34 -10.90
CA VAL A 49 5.32 -15.03 -12.12
C VAL A 49 5.99 -16.28 -12.70
N GLY A 50 6.59 -17.12 -11.84
CA GLY A 50 7.14 -18.42 -12.25
C GLY A 50 6.07 -19.34 -12.84
N GLY A 51 4.88 -19.38 -12.23
CA GLY A 51 3.71 -20.11 -12.72
C GLY A 51 3.27 -19.65 -14.11
N PHE A 52 3.25 -18.34 -14.37
CA PHE A 52 2.94 -17.82 -15.70
C PHE A 52 3.97 -18.24 -16.76
N PHE A 53 5.27 -18.26 -16.41
CA PHE A 53 6.28 -18.78 -17.31
C PHE A 53 6.11 -20.28 -17.60
N ILE A 54 5.78 -21.08 -16.58
CA ILE A 54 5.49 -22.52 -16.75
C ILE A 54 4.27 -22.73 -17.68
N LEU A 55 3.27 -21.85 -17.59
CA LEU A 55 2.11 -21.84 -18.48
C LEU A 55 2.43 -21.33 -19.90
N GLY A 56 3.68 -20.96 -20.20
CA GLY A 56 4.13 -20.54 -21.52
C GLY A 56 3.82 -19.08 -21.86
N LEU A 57 3.46 -18.24 -20.87
CA LEU A 57 3.24 -16.83 -21.13
C LEU A 57 4.55 -16.11 -21.45
N SER A 58 4.50 -15.20 -22.43
CA SER A 58 5.65 -14.37 -22.78
C SER A 58 5.98 -13.38 -21.65
N THR A 59 7.26 -13.06 -21.50
CA THR A 59 7.73 -12.04 -20.54
C THR A 59 7.01 -10.72 -20.73
N PHE A 60 6.76 -10.32 -21.99
CA PHE A 60 6.08 -9.07 -22.30
C PHE A 60 4.63 -9.06 -21.78
N SER A 61 3.88 -10.13 -22.01
CA SER A 61 2.51 -10.26 -21.52
C SER A 61 2.44 -10.20 -20.00
N ILE A 62 3.36 -10.88 -19.31
CA ILE A 62 3.45 -10.88 -17.85
C ILE A 62 3.76 -9.47 -17.32
N MET A 63 4.73 -8.78 -17.92
CA MET A 63 5.07 -7.41 -17.53
C MET A 63 3.89 -6.45 -17.73
N LEU A 64 3.19 -6.54 -18.86
CA LEU A 64 2.01 -5.73 -19.12
C LEU A 64 0.90 -5.98 -18.09
N ALA A 65 0.64 -7.25 -17.76
CA ALA A 65 -0.36 -7.61 -16.75
C ALA A 65 -0.02 -7.04 -15.37
N ILE A 66 1.27 -7.10 -14.96
CA ILE A 66 1.74 -6.53 -13.68
C ILE A 66 1.55 -5.02 -13.64
N ILE A 67 1.92 -4.32 -14.72
CA ILE A 67 1.77 -2.85 -14.81
C ILE A 67 0.30 -2.46 -14.75
N LEU A 68 -0.56 -3.11 -15.54
CA LEU A 68 -2.01 -2.82 -15.54
C LEU A 68 -2.65 -3.09 -14.18
N SER A 69 -2.27 -4.19 -13.53
CA SER A 69 -2.71 -4.52 -12.16
C SER A 69 -2.30 -3.43 -11.17
N ALA A 70 -1.04 -2.99 -11.21
CA ALA A 70 -0.54 -1.93 -10.33
C ALA A 70 -1.31 -0.61 -10.52
N PHE A 71 -1.59 -0.22 -11.78
CA PHE A 71 -2.42 0.95 -12.06
C PHE A 71 -3.84 0.82 -11.54
N PHE A 72 -4.47 -0.35 -11.72
CA PHE A 72 -5.82 -0.58 -11.24
C PHE A 72 -5.91 -0.51 -9.72
N ILE A 73 -4.98 -1.16 -9.01
CA ILE A 73 -4.89 -1.10 -7.54
C ILE A 73 -4.67 0.34 -7.08
N ALA A 74 -3.73 1.06 -7.69
CA ALA A 74 -3.46 2.45 -7.35
C ALA A 74 -4.69 3.34 -7.54
N ALA A 75 -5.43 3.17 -8.65
CA ALA A 75 -6.66 3.91 -8.90
C ALA A 75 -7.71 3.64 -7.82
N VAL A 76 -7.95 2.37 -7.48
CA VAL A 76 -8.90 2.00 -6.42
C VAL A 76 -8.49 2.60 -5.07
N MET A 77 -7.22 2.58 -4.72
CA MET A 77 -6.74 3.15 -3.45
C MET A 77 -6.90 4.66 -3.39
N VAL A 78 -6.59 5.37 -4.48
CA VAL A 78 -6.80 6.83 -4.56
C VAL A 78 -8.29 7.19 -4.48
N LEU A 79 -9.16 6.36 -5.03
CA LEU A 79 -10.62 6.56 -5.00
C LEU A 79 -11.25 6.17 -3.64
N ASN A 80 -10.58 5.35 -2.84
CA ASN A 80 -11.12 4.88 -1.55
C ASN A 80 -11.08 5.96 -0.45
N GLY A 81 -10.21 6.97 -0.59
CA GLY A 81 -10.07 8.09 0.36
C GLY A 81 -8.88 7.94 1.28
#